data_AF-A0AAF0VIT0-F1
#
_entry.id   AF-A0AAF0VIT0-F1
#
_cell.length_a   1.000
_cell.length_b   1.000
_cell.length_c   1.000
_cell.angle_alpha   90.00
_cell.angle_beta   90.00
_cell.angle_gamma   90.00
#
_symmetry.space_group_name_H-M   'P 1'
#
loop_
_entity.id
_entity.type
_entity.pdbx_description
1 polymer ?
#
loop_
_entity_poly.entity_id
_entity_poly.type
_entity_poly.pdbx_seq_one_letter_code
_entity_poly.pdbx_strand_id
1 'polypeptide(L)' 'MRAGASLDRRHGVTDAREIVCNGCLQHPLVGELRLRRHRFPIPDSDGQHLQIYHAAPGSDAASRLAQLAVR' A
#
# COMPACT_ATOMS: atom_id res chain seq x y z
N MET A 1 -33.99 -28.93 14.48
CA MET A 1 -32.58 -28.50 14.64
C MET A 1 -31.89 -28.50 13.29
N ARG A 2 -31.47 -27.34 12.80
CA ARG A 2 -30.16 -27.11 12.16
C ARG A 2 -30.02 -25.60 11.98
N ALA A 3 -29.08 -25.03 12.73
CA ALA A 3 -28.85 -23.60 12.85
C ALA A 3 -28.28 -23.05 11.53
N GLY A 4 -28.87 -21.95 11.04
CA GLY A 4 -28.26 -21.11 10.02
C GLY A 4 -27.08 -20.37 10.63
N ALA A 5 -25.86 -20.84 10.36
CA ALA A 5 -24.65 -20.14 10.74
C ALA A 5 -24.25 -19.22 9.57
N SER A 6 -24.65 -17.96 9.69
CA SER A 6 -24.05 -16.81 9.02
C SER A 6 -22.54 -16.81 9.23
N LEU A 7 -21.78 -17.02 8.16
CA LEU A 7 -20.32 -16.91 8.17
C LEU A 7 -19.91 -15.68 7.35
N ASP A 8 -19.99 -14.50 7.98
CA ASP A 8 -19.27 -13.32 7.52
C ASP A 8 -17.77 -13.61 7.67
N ARG A 9 -17.14 -14.09 6.59
CA ARG A 9 -15.71 -14.36 6.55
C ARG A 9 -15.03 -13.04 6.21
N ARG A 10 -14.58 -12.31 7.23
CA ARG A 10 -13.73 -11.12 7.06
C ARG A 10 -12.52 -11.50 6.20
N HIS A 11 -12.49 -11.02 4.96
CA HIS A 11 -11.42 -11.26 3.98
C HIS A 11 -10.12 -10.61 4.48
N GLY A 12 -9.28 -11.38 5.17
CA GLY A 12 -8.01 -10.92 5.71
C GLY A 12 -7.01 -10.60 4.60
N VAL A 13 -6.40 -9.41 4.69
CA VAL A 13 -5.23 -8.98 3.92
C VAL A 13 -4.01 -9.76 4.43
N THR A 14 -3.90 -11.05 4.13
CA THR A 14 -2.88 -11.93 4.74
C THR A 14 -1.63 -12.20 3.92
N ASP A 15 -1.51 -11.70 2.68
CA ASP A 15 -0.26 -11.83 1.88
C ASP A 15 0.35 -10.46 1.57
N ALA A 16 0.60 -9.70 2.63
CA ALA A 16 1.36 -8.46 2.56
C ALA A 16 2.84 -8.76 2.31
N ARG A 17 3.22 -9.00 1.06
CA ARG A 17 4.63 -9.10 0.71
C ARG A 17 5.21 -7.69 0.73
N GLU A 18 6.00 -7.39 1.76
CA GLU A 18 6.89 -6.25 1.76
C GLU A 18 7.97 -6.48 0.69
N ILE A 19 7.74 -5.92 -0.49
CA ILE A 19 8.76 -5.86 -1.53
C ILE A 19 9.49 -4.55 -1.30
N VAL A 20 10.55 -4.60 -0.48
CA VAL A 20 11.43 -3.47 -0.27
C VAL A 20 12.15 -3.15 -1.58
N CYS A 21 11.63 -2.18 -2.33
CA CYS A 21 12.40 -1.55 -3.37
C CYS A 21 13.28 -0.49 -2.72
N ASN A 22 14.58 -0.73 -2.64
CA ASN A 22 15.58 0.28 -2.28
C ASN A 22 15.76 1.32 -3.40
N GLY A 23 14.67 1.83 -3.97
CA GLY A 23 14.67 2.74 -5.09
C GLY A 23 14.12 4.11 -4.69
N CYS A 24 14.93 5.14 -4.88
CA CYS A 24 14.44 6.52 -4.85
C CYS A 24 13.60 6.79 -6.10
N LEU A 25 12.37 7.29 -5.93
CA LEU A 25 11.53 7.74 -7.03
C LEU A 25 11.86 9.21 -7.32
N GLN A 26 12.18 9.55 -8.57
CA GLN A 26 12.37 10.94 -8.97
C GLN A 26 11.04 11.52 -9.44
N HIS A 27 10.37 12.29 -8.59
CA HIS A 27 9.11 12.93 -8.91
C HIS A 27 9.36 14.29 -9.58
N PRO A 28 8.72 14.60 -10.73
CA PRO A 28 9.01 15.82 -11.49
C PRO A 28 8.75 17.13 -10.72
N LEU A 29 7.83 17.12 -9.74
CA LEU A 29 7.46 18.33 -8.98
C LEU A 29 8.15 18.45 -7.61
N VAL A 30 8.53 17.34 -6.98
CA VAL A 30 9.07 17.36 -5.60
C VAL A 30 10.45 16.69 -5.49
N GLY A 31 11.04 16.34 -6.64
CA GLY A 31 12.32 15.69 -6.73
C GLY A 31 12.31 14.29 -6.12
N GLU A 32 13.41 13.94 -5.47
CA GLU A 32 13.61 12.62 -4.90
C GLU A 32 12.61 12.27 -3.78
N LEU A 33 12.03 11.08 -3.87
CA LEU A 33 11.16 10.46 -2.87
C LEU A 33 11.67 9.07 -2.51
N ARG A 34 12.14 8.92 -1.27
CA ARG A 34 12.51 7.62 -0.70
C ARG A 34 11.30 6.97 -0.03
N LEU A 35 10.69 6.00 -0.71
CA LEU A 35 9.44 5.36 -0.30
C LEU A 35 9.64 3.86 -0.04
N ARG A 36 8.91 3.34 0.93
CA ARG A 36 8.73 1.91 1.16
C ARG A 36 7.50 1.43 0.40
N ARG A 37 7.58 0.23 -0.18
CA ARG A 37 6.50 -0.35 -0.98
C ARG A 37 5.98 -1.65 -0.37
N HIS A 38 4.67 -1.77 -0.26
CA HIS A 38 4.00 -3.03 0.04
C HIS A 38 3.11 -3.44 -1.11
N ARG A 39 3.14 -4.73 -1.45
CA ARG A 39 2.25 -5.33 -2.42
C ARG A 39 1.29 -6.26 -1.67
N PHE A 40 0.00 -6.04 -1.88
CA PHE A 40 -1.05 -6.90 -1.36
C PHE A 40 -1.85 -7.47 -2.53
N PRO A 41 -1.96 -8.80 -2.66
CA PRO A 41 -2.87 -9.38 -3.64
C PRO A 41 -4.31 -9.08 -3.23
N ILE A 42 -5.15 -8.81 -4.22
CA ILE A 42 -6.59 -8.66 -4.02
C ILE A 42 -7.22 -10.00 -4.47
N PRO A 43 -7.88 -10.75 -3.58
CA PRO A 43 -8.56 -11.99 -3.97
C PRO A 43 -9.63 -11.73 -5.03
N ASP A 44 -9.89 -12.71 -5.90
CA ASP A 44 -10.98 -12.69 -6.89
C ASP A 44 -10.98 -11.48 -7.83
N SER A 45 -9.82 -10.88 -8.06
CA SER A 45 -9.65 -9.65 -8.84
C SER A 45 -8.87 -9.86 -10.14
N ASP A 46 -8.80 -11.10 -10.64
CA ASP A 46 -8.05 -11.47 -11.85
C ASP A 46 -6.57 -11.03 -11.81
N GLY A 47 -5.93 -11.19 -10.65
CA GLY A 47 -4.51 -10.88 -10.47
C GLY A 47 -4.21 -9.40 -10.23
N GLN A 48 -5.20 -8.59 -9.83
CA GLN A 48 -4.92 -7.24 -9.34
C GLN A 48 -4.20 -7.27 -7.98
N HIS A 49 -3.41 -6.23 -7.76
CA HIS A 49 -2.64 -6.05 -6.53
C HIS A 49 -2.73 -4.60 -6.08
N LEU A 50 -2.96 -4.38 -4.80
CA LEU A 50 -2.81 -3.08 -4.17
C LEU A 50 -1.33 -2.82 -3.91
N GLN A 51 -0.84 -1.68 -4.40
CA GLN A 51 0.52 -1.21 -4.15
C GLN A 51 0.46 0.02 -3.26
N ILE A 52 1.01 -0.08 -2.05
CA ILE A 52 1.08 1.05 -1.12
C ILE A 52 2.51 1.54 -1.07
N TYR A 53 2.70 2.82 -1.41
CA TYR A 53 3.96 3.53 -1.22
C TYR A 53 3.82 4.49 -0.04
N HIS A 54 4.73 4.41 0.93
CA HIS A 54 4.74 5.31 2.07
C HIS A 54 6.16 5.76 2.41
N ALA A 55 6.29 7.03 2.81
CA ALA A 55 7.54 7.54 3.33
C ALA A 55 7.71 7.11 4.80
N ALA A 56 8.96 7.12 5.29
CA ALA A 56 9.20 6.97 6.71
C ALA A 56 8.56 8.15 7.48
N PRO A 57 7.85 7.92 8.61
CA PRO A 57 7.26 9.00 9.40
C PRO A 57 8.31 10.05 9.80
N GLY A 58 7.97 11.33 9.67
CA GLY A 58 8.87 12.45 9.99
C GLY A 58 10.03 12.68 9.01
N SER A 59 10.15 11.88 7.94
CA SER A 59 11.17 12.10 6.91
C SER A 59 10.82 13.26 5.97
N ASP A 60 11.83 13.85 5.32
CA ASP A 60 11.63 14.86 4.28
C ASP A 60 10.76 14.34 3.11
N ALA A 61 10.92 13.06 2.77
CA ALA A 61 10.09 12.39 1.78
C ALA A 61 8.60 12.36 2.20
N ALA A 62 8.27 12.29 3.49
CA ALA A 62 6.89 12.35 3.96
C ALA A 62 6.27 13.73 3.73
N SER A 63 7.02 14.80 4.02
CA SER A 63 6.59 16.18 3.76
C SER A 63 6.39 16.44 2.26
N ARG A 64 7.31 15.97 1.42
CA ARG A 64 7.20 16.08 -0.04
C ARG A 64 6.05 15.25 -0.61
N LEU A 65 5.82 14.04 -0.10
CA LEU A 65 4.69 13.21 -0.48
C LEU A 65 3.35 13.87 -0.11
N ALA A 66 3.27 14.51 1.07
CA ALA A 66 2.07 15.23 1.49
C ALA A 66 1.73 16.42 0.58
N GLN A 67 2.74 17.11 0.03
CA GLN A 67 2.53 18.19 -0.95
C GLN A 67 1.85 17.71 -2.25
N LEU A 68 1.96 16.43 -2.58
CA LEU A 68 1.30 15.84 -3.75
C LEU A 68 -0.16 15.45 -3.47
N ALA A 69 -0.52 15.19 -2.20
CA ALA A 69 -1.86 14.74 -1.82
C ALA A 69 -2.90 15.87 -1.76
N VAL A 70 -2.45 17.13 -1.72
CA VAL A 70 -3.29 18.33 -1.61
C VAL A 70 -3.49 19.03 -2.96
N ARG A 71 -3.09 18.39 -4.06
CA ARG A 71 -3.38 18.84 -5.42
C ARG A 71 -4.64 18.16 -5.94
#